data_AF-A0ABD5AT06-F1
#
_entry.id   AF-A0ABD5AT06-F1
#
_cell.length_a   1.000
_cell.length_b   1.000
_cell.length_c   1.000
_cell.angle_alpha   90.00
_cell.angle_beta   90.00
_cell.angle_gamma   90.00
#
_symmetry.space_group_name_H-M   'P 1'
#
loop_
_entity.id
_entity.type
_entity.pdbx_description
1 polymer ?
#
loop_
_entity_poly.entity_id
_entity_poly.type
_entity_poly.pdbx_seq_one_letter_code
_entity_poly.pdbx_strand_id
1 'polypeptide(L)'
;MYQWMFFEQYSHEPFIAVARFINKYLGLPEDRRTEYYNLQPKGHKALSTMDKVLAEHDYLTGPQLTIADIALYAYTHVADEGGFDLKLYPNIQAWCQRIQEYPRYVSMIE
;
A
#
# COMPACT_ATOMS: atom_id res chain seq x y z
N MET A 1 9.91 -11.79 -7.99
CA MET A 1 8.80 -12.05 -7.05
C MET A 1 9.19 -11.85 -5.59
N TYR A 2 9.99 -12.73 -4.97
CA TYR A 2 10.29 -12.66 -3.52
C TYR A 2 10.88 -11.33 -3.01
N GLN A 3 11.64 -10.62 -3.85
CA GLN A 3 12.11 -9.26 -3.54
C GLN A 3 10.98 -8.32 -3.09
N TRP A 4 9.79 -8.42 -3.71
CA TRP A 4 8.64 -7.60 -3.33
C TRP A 4 8.04 -7.99 -1.99
N MET A 5 8.10 -9.27 -1.60
CA MET A 5 7.63 -9.71 -0.28
C MET A 5 8.55 -9.21 0.83
N PHE A 6 9.87 -9.21 0.62
CA PHE A 6 10.80 -8.61 1.57
C PHE A 6 10.70 -7.08 1.60
N PHE A 7 10.49 -6.45 0.45
CA PHE A 7 10.20 -5.03 0.37
C PHE A 7 8.92 -4.66 1.13
N GLU A 8 7.87 -5.47 0.99
CA GLU A 8 6.61 -5.29 1.69
C GLU A 8 6.84 -5.25 3.21
N GLN A 9 7.45 -6.29 3.78
CA GLN A 9 7.72 -6.38 5.22
C GLN A 9 8.69 -5.32 5.75
N TYR A 10 9.70 -4.93 4.97
CA TYR A 10 10.79 -4.08 5.49
C TYR A 10 10.59 -2.59 5.20
N SER A 11 9.92 -2.26 4.09
CA SER A 11 9.90 -0.91 3.53
C SER A 11 8.51 -0.37 3.25
N HIS A 12 7.45 -1.17 3.40
CA HIS A 12 6.07 -0.74 3.17
C HIS A 12 5.19 -0.94 4.42
N GLU A 13 5.03 -2.17 4.90
CA GLU A 13 4.15 -2.54 6.01
C GLU A 13 4.39 -1.70 7.26
N PRO A 14 5.64 -1.49 7.74
CA PRO A 14 5.89 -0.77 8.99
C PRO A 14 5.52 0.72 8.92
N PHE A 15 5.22 1.25 7.72
CA PHE A 15 4.84 2.64 7.52
C PHE A 15 3.38 2.78 7.15
N ILE A 16 2.88 1.99 6.18
CA ILE A 16 1.50 2.09 5.71
C ILE A 16 0.53 1.47 6.73
N ALA A 17 0.80 0.24 7.18
CA ALA A 17 -0.08 -0.46 8.11
C ALA A 17 -0.09 0.22 9.49
N VAL A 18 1.08 0.63 9.98
CA VAL A 18 1.19 1.30 11.28
C VAL A 18 0.55 2.69 11.27
N ALA A 19 0.70 3.48 10.20
CA ALA A 19 0.02 4.77 10.08
C ALA A 19 -1.51 4.60 10.06
N ARG A 20 -2.01 3.60 9.32
CA ARG A 20 -3.43 3.21 9.34
C ARG A 20 -3.88 2.80 10.74
N PHE A 21 -3.09 2.01 11.46
CA PHE A 21 -3.41 1.60 12.83
C PHE A 21 -3.55 2.81 13.76
N ILE A 22 -2.57 3.70 13.78
CA ILE A 22 -2.59 4.91 14.62
C ILE A 22 -3.79 5.80 14.26
N ASN A 23 -4.04 6.03 12.97
CA ASN A 23 -5.08 6.94 12.54
C ASN A 23 -6.49 6.34 12.68
N LYS A 24 -6.77 5.22 12.01
CA LYS A 24 -8.12 4.63 11.94
C LYS A 24 -8.54 3.94 13.24
N TYR A 25 -7.65 3.20 13.89
CA TYR A 25 -8.03 2.36 15.05
C TYR A 25 -7.80 3.03 16.39
N LEU A 26 -6.75 3.86 16.52
CA LEU A 26 -6.50 4.61 17.75
C LEU A 26 -7.10 6.03 17.74
N GLY A 27 -7.57 6.52 16.59
CA GLY A 27 -8.14 7.86 16.46
C GLY A 27 -7.09 8.98 16.49
N LEU A 28 -5.85 8.68 16.06
CA LEU A 28 -4.72 9.61 16.02
C LEU A 28 -4.48 10.35 17.37
N PRO A 29 -4.20 9.61 18.45
CA PRO A 29 -4.00 10.20 19.76
C PRO A 29 -2.72 11.04 19.82
N GLU A 30 -2.70 12.04 20.69
CA GLU A 30 -1.64 13.07 20.71
C GLU A 30 -0.25 12.50 20.96
N ASP A 31 -0.14 11.46 21.78
CA ASP A 31 1.12 10.76 22.11
C ASP A 31 1.70 9.95 20.94
N ARG A 32 0.88 9.61 19.94
CA ARG A 32 1.29 8.89 18.72
C ARG A 32 1.39 9.79 17.49
N ARG A 33 0.92 11.04 17.55
CA ARG A 33 0.90 11.99 16.42
C ARG A 33 2.28 12.19 15.78
N THR A 34 3.32 12.35 16.60
CA THR A 34 4.69 12.52 16.10
C THR A 34 5.18 11.29 15.36
N GLU A 35 4.89 10.09 15.85
CA GLU A 35 5.23 8.86 15.14
C GLU A 35 4.48 8.80 13.81
N TYR A 36 3.16 9.00 13.82
CA TYR A 36 2.34 8.99 12.61
C TYR A 36 2.93 9.87 11.51
N TYR A 37 3.30 11.12 11.81
CA TYR A 37 3.90 12.01 10.82
C TYR A 37 5.31 11.56 10.40
N ASN A 38 6.08 10.93 11.28
CA ASN A 38 7.39 10.37 10.93
C ASN A 38 7.31 9.14 10.01
N LEU A 39 6.18 8.44 9.98
CA LEU A 39 5.95 7.32 9.05
C LEU A 39 5.67 7.83 7.62
N GLN A 40 5.03 9.00 7.48
CA GLN A 40 4.55 9.52 6.19
C GLN A 40 5.65 9.58 5.11
N PRO A 41 6.85 10.15 5.36
CA PRO A 41 7.89 10.21 4.32
C PRO A 41 8.35 8.84 3.82
N LYS A 42 8.41 7.84 4.72
CA LYS A 42 8.83 6.48 4.36
C LYS A 42 7.73 5.71 3.64
N GLY A 43 6.47 5.89 4.06
CA GLY A 43 5.30 5.37 3.35
C GLY A 43 5.20 5.93 1.93
N HIS A 44 5.30 7.25 1.77
CA HIS A 44 5.32 7.89 0.46
C HIS A 44 6.47 7.41 -0.43
N LYS A 45 7.66 7.18 0.14
CA LYS A 45 8.79 6.60 -0.60
C LYS A 45 8.47 5.19 -1.12
N ALA A 46 7.83 4.35 -0.30
CA ALA A 46 7.43 3.01 -0.68
C ALA A 46 6.40 3.02 -1.82
N LEU A 47 5.37 3.84 -1.70
CA LEU A 47 4.35 4.05 -2.73
C LEU A 47 4.97 4.58 -4.02
N SER A 48 5.89 5.56 -3.96
CA SER A 48 6.61 6.04 -5.14
C SER A 48 7.46 4.95 -5.81
N THR A 49 8.03 4.02 -5.07
CA THR A 49 8.76 2.88 -5.64
C THR A 49 7.80 1.93 -6.38
N MET A 50 6.64 1.64 -5.79
CA MET A 50 5.63 0.79 -6.42
C MET A 50 5.06 1.45 -7.69
N ASP A 51 4.67 2.72 -7.60
CA ASP A 51 4.06 3.45 -8.71
C ASP A 51 4.97 3.52 -9.95
N LYS A 52 6.28 3.68 -9.74
CA LYS A 52 7.27 3.65 -10.83
C LYS A 52 7.33 2.30 -11.55
N VAL A 53 7.26 1.20 -10.82
CA VAL A 53 7.28 -0.13 -11.44
C VAL A 53 5.96 -0.41 -12.16
N LEU A 54 4.84 0.01 -11.55
CA LEU A 54 3.50 -0.14 -12.12
C LEU A 54 3.24 0.79 -13.32
N ALA A 55 4.11 1.78 -13.56
CA ALA A 55 4.09 2.58 -14.79
C ALA A 55 4.55 1.76 -16.02
N GLU A 56 5.38 0.73 -15.82
CA GLU A 56 5.94 -0.08 -16.90
C GLU A 56 5.28 -1.46 -17.00
N HIS A 57 4.58 -1.90 -15.96
CA HIS A 57 4.01 -3.24 -15.84
C HIS A 57 2.60 -3.23 -15.24
N ASP A 58 1.75 -4.14 -15.71
CA ASP A 58 0.40 -4.31 -15.15
C ASP A 58 0.41 -4.81 -13.68
N TYR A 59 1.44 -5.58 -13.30
CA TYR A 59 1.64 -6.12 -11.97
C TYR A 59 3.10 -5.97 -11.55
N LEU A 60 3.39 -6.12 -10.26
CA LEU A 60 4.71 -5.86 -9.68
C LEU A 60 5.82 -6.76 -10.24
N THR A 61 5.46 -7.91 -10.80
CA THR A 61 6.41 -8.87 -11.40
C THR A 61 6.21 -9.05 -12.90
N GLY A 62 5.55 -8.11 -13.59
CA GLY A 62 5.33 -8.14 -15.03
C GLY A 62 3.85 -8.32 -15.39
N PRO A 63 3.49 -9.21 -16.34
CA PRO A 63 2.14 -9.23 -16.92
C PRO A 63 1.11 -10.06 -16.14
N GLN A 64 1.50 -10.77 -15.09
CA GLN A 64 0.60 -11.66 -14.34
C GLN A 64 0.55 -11.31 -12.87
N LEU A 65 -0.65 -11.40 -12.29
CA LEU A 65 -0.88 -11.29 -10.86
C LEU A 65 -0.12 -12.38 -10.11
N THR A 66 0.61 -12.01 -9.07
CA THR A 66 1.30 -12.96 -8.19
C THR A 66 1.04 -12.66 -6.72
N ILE A 67 1.59 -13.50 -5.83
CA ILE A 67 1.54 -13.24 -4.39
C ILE A 67 2.25 -11.95 -3.97
N ALA A 68 3.15 -11.40 -4.80
CA ALA A 68 3.76 -10.10 -4.55
C ALA A 68 2.71 -8.98 -4.59
N ASP A 69 1.80 -9.05 -5.56
CA ASP A 69 0.71 -8.09 -5.70
C ASP A 69 -0.29 -8.22 -4.54
N ILE A 70 -0.66 -9.46 -4.19
CA ILE A 70 -1.57 -9.73 -3.07
C ILE A 70 -1.00 -9.18 -1.75
N ALA A 71 0.30 -9.42 -1.49
CA ALA A 71 0.95 -8.96 -0.27
C ALA A 71 0.92 -7.42 -0.13
N LEU A 72 1.28 -6.71 -1.20
CA LEU A 72 1.28 -5.24 -1.16
C LEU A 72 -0.14 -4.66 -1.22
N TYR A 73 -1.06 -5.28 -1.95
CA TYR A 73 -2.44 -4.81 -2.08
C TYR A 73 -3.14 -4.73 -0.73
N ALA A 74 -2.86 -5.68 0.17
CA ALA A 74 -3.51 -5.83 1.47
C ALA A 74 -3.60 -4.51 2.27
N TYR A 75 -2.54 -3.70 2.29
CA TYR A 75 -2.57 -2.37 2.94
C TYR A 75 -2.55 -1.20 1.96
N THR A 76 -2.03 -1.37 0.75
CA THR A 76 -2.02 -0.26 -0.21
C THR A 76 -3.44 0.16 -0.61
N HIS A 77 -4.39 -0.78 -0.76
CA HIS A 77 -5.76 -0.44 -1.20
C HIS A 77 -6.58 0.38 -0.18
N VAL A 78 -6.12 0.47 1.06
CA VAL A 78 -6.71 1.25 2.17
C VAL A 78 -5.71 2.24 2.76
N ALA A 79 -4.72 2.67 1.98
CA ALA A 79 -3.65 3.54 2.47
C ALA A 79 -4.16 4.95 2.85
N ASP A 80 -5.29 5.39 2.28
CA ASP A 80 -5.96 6.64 2.65
C ASP A 80 -6.40 6.65 4.13
N GLU A 81 -6.72 5.48 4.70
CA GLU A 81 -7.03 5.33 6.12
C GLU A 81 -5.81 5.61 7.02
N GLY A 82 -4.59 5.55 6.47
CA GLY A 82 -3.34 5.98 7.08
C GLY A 82 -2.87 7.38 6.65
N GLY A 83 -3.71 8.13 5.92
CA GLY A 83 -3.44 9.48 5.45
C GLY A 83 -2.65 9.59 4.15
N PHE A 84 -2.49 8.50 3.41
CA PHE A 84 -1.80 8.53 2.11
C PHE A 84 -2.81 8.79 0.98
N ASP A 85 -2.74 9.96 0.34
CA ASP A 85 -3.58 10.26 -0.82
C ASP A 85 -3.12 9.47 -2.06
N LEU A 86 -3.84 8.39 -2.39
CA LEU A 86 -3.55 7.56 -3.56
C LEU A 86 -3.76 8.27 -4.90
N LYS A 87 -4.40 9.44 -4.95
CA LYS A 87 -4.48 10.25 -6.17
C LYS A 87 -3.11 10.73 -6.66
N LEU A 88 -2.10 10.72 -5.79
CA LEU A 88 -0.71 11.01 -6.13
C LEU A 88 -0.01 9.85 -6.84
N TYR A 89 -0.65 8.67 -6.92
CA TYR A 89 -0.08 7.42 -7.43
C TYR A 89 -1.03 6.75 -8.45
N PRO A 90 -1.17 7.32 -9.66
CA PRO A 90 -2.16 6.87 -10.63
C PRO A 90 -1.94 5.42 -11.09
N ASN A 91 -0.69 4.94 -11.14
CA ASN A 91 -0.40 3.57 -11.54
C ASN A 91 -0.78 2.58 -10.43
N ILE A 92 -0.63 2.98 -9.16
CA ILE A 92 -1.18 2.23 -8.02
C ILE A 92 -2.71 2.19 -8.09
N GLN A 93 -3.39 3.30 -8.39
CA GLN A 93 -4.86 3.29 -8.51
C GLN A 93 -5.34 2.32 -9.60
N ALA A 94 -4.73 2.36 -10.78
CA ALA A 94 -5.03 1.45 -11.88
C ALA A 94 -4.74 -0.02 -11.49
N TRP A 95 -3.64 -0.27 -10.78
CA TRP A 95 -3.28 -1.59 -10.27
C TRP A 95 -4.27 -2.10 -9.21
N CYS A 96 -4.71 -1.27 -8.26
CA CYS A 96 -5.74 -1.62 -7.29
C CYS A 96 -7.05 -2.00 -7.98
N GLN A 97 -7.48 -1.21 -8.98
CA GLN A 97 -8.67 -1.51 -9.77
C GLN A 97 -8.53 -2.86 -10.50
N ARG A 98 -7.39 -3.09 -11.17
CA ARG A 98 -7.11 -4.35 -11.88
C ARG A 98 -7.20 -5.57 -10.95
N ILE A 99 -6.74 -5.45 -9.70
CA ILE A 99 -6.84 -6.53 -8.70
C ILE A 99 -8.30 -6.76 -8.26
N GLN A 100 -9.08 -5.70 -8.06
CA GLN A 100 -10.49 -5.78 -7.67
C GLN A 100 -11.35 -6.45 -8.75
N GLU A 101 -10.97 -6.32 -10.02
CA GLU A 101 -11.65 -6.96 -11.15
C GLU A 101 -11.26 -8.44 -11.33
N TYR A 102 -10.30 -8.96 -10.56
CA TYR A 102 -9.82 -10.33 -10.72
C TYR A 102 -10.91 -11.37 -10.37
N PRO A 103 -11.09 -12.44 -11.17
CA PRO A 103 -12.07 -13.48 -10.87
C PRO A 103 -11.88 -14.09 -9.49
N ARG A 104 -12.95 -14.09 -8.67
CA ARG A 104 -12.96 -14.52 -7.25
C ARG A 104 -12.27 -13.56 -6.27
N TYR A 105 -12.09 -12.30 -6.64
CA TYR A 105 -11.74 -11.26 -5.68
C TYR A 105 -12.79 -11.21 -4.55
N VAL A 106 -12.29 -11.00 -3.33
CA VAL A 106 -13.11 -10.78 -2.13
C VAL A 106 -12.56 -9.54 -1.44
N SER A 107 -13.42 -8.56 -1.18
CA SER A 107 -13.03 -7.30 -0.55
C SER A 107 -12.73 -7.48 0.94
N MET A 108 -11.93 -6.55 1.49
CA MET A 108 -11.80 -6.41 2.94
C MET A 108 -13.17 -6.06 3.54
N ILE A 109 -13.46 -6.62 4.72
CA ILE A 109 -14.64 -6.26 5.50
C ILE A 109 -14.26 -5.06 6.36
N GLU A 110 -15.07 -4.01 6.28
CA GLU A 110 -14.93 -2.78 7.08
C GLU A 110 -15.40 -2.96 8.53
#